data_AF-A0A965TD46-F1
#
_entry.id   AF-A0A965TD46-F1
#
_cell.length_a   1.000
_cell.length_b   1.000
_cell.length_c   1.000
_cell.angle_alpha   90.00
_cell.angle_beta   90.00
_cell.angle_gamma   90.00
#
_symmetry.space_group_name_H-M   'P 1'
#
loop_
_entity.id
_entity.type
_entity.pdbx_description
1 polymer ?
#
loop_
_entity_poly.entity_id
_entity_poly.type
_entity_poly.pdbx_seq_one_letter_code
_entity_poly.pdbx_strand_id
1 'polypeptide(L)'
;DSINPLNIQLNSDLFNFGLDTKTFKDIALVKKGRDIWIQPLGTGKLFKLEKSKSQYSLIRIDSTIHSGVNYKSFTFQLNDTLFQYGGAGFWQMRGIMTYFSPKTHEWELYPSNTIVNGYDDYTHFVKYKLDTEASKLYITKSLTYANMPKDFSINDIDSCYEFDFHKNTWTNLGATNPELIKVLQSSNYYNFNINDLLIFQNYLDYYWINFKKNEFGKISSTRNNIMKQPWLSLYTTKESYESLQFNLGSTVYLIKIIGGNKLSYASYSFDATELDQSTVQYVYKVENPIIQFIFNKVIPYFTPSVSITLLVAFGIFFIVYRQRKKRVPKEVTARLNYNFYHSLTVIEKELLQVLYQNHQKGESISTKIINKIIGVQNKDILTQNKSRSDHFLKINQKYKLSTQQPLPLIVKTRDSIDKRQYNYGLEPSYLVYLEKMIKSEKSLFDE
;
A
#
# COMPACT_ATOMS: atom_id res chain seq x y z
N ASP A 1 13.95 -1.29 -45.30
CA ASP A 1 13.48 -2.63 -45.72
C ASP A 1 13.33 -3.64 -44.60
N SER A 2 13.88 -3.42 -43.40
CA SER A 2 13.48 -4.20 -42.21
C SER A 2 11.98 -4.05 -41.94
N ILE A 3 11.29 -5.14 -41.55
CA ILE A 3 9.88 -5.11 -41.11
C ILE A 3 9.72 -4.85 -39.61
N ASN A 4 10.81 -4.94 -38.85
CA ASN A 4 10.79 -4.83 -37.40
C ASN A 4 10.39 -3.41 -36.97
N PRO A 5 9.58 -3.29 -35.90
CA PRO A 5 9.22 -2.00 -35.35
C PRO A 5 10.41 -1.33 -34.65
N LEU A 6 10.37 -0.01 -34.56
CA LEU A 6 11.37 0.81 -33.88
C LEU A 6 10.70 2.06 -33.32
N ASN A 7 10.96 2.40 -32.07
CA ASN A 7 10.56 3.67 -31.46
C ASN A 7 11.79 4.23 -30.76
N ILE A 8 12.28 5.39 -31.18
CA ILE A 8 13.47 6.03 -30.60
C ILE A 8 13.30 7.54 -30.54
N GLN A 9 13.93 8.14 -29.54
CA GLN A 9 14.11 9.58 -29.46
C GLN A 9 15.47 9.97 -30.04
N LEU A 10 15.49 11.02 -30.85
CA LEU A 10 16.65 11.53 -31.55
C LEU A 10 16.88 13.00 -31.14
N ASN A 11 18.14 13.38 -30.95
CA ASN A 11 18.52 14.78 -30.77
C ASN A 11 18.36 15.53 -32.12
N SER A 12 17.54 16.57 -32.13
CA SER A 12 17.26 17.33 -33.35
C SER A 12 18.44 18.15 -33.85
N ASP A 13 19.42 18.46 -32.99
CA ASP A 13 20.64 19.17 -33.40
C ASP A 13 21.49 18.31 -34.35
N LEU A 14 21.37 16.97 -34.27
CA LEU A 14 22.02 16.02 -35.17
C LEU A 14 21.08 15.46 -36.24
N PHE A 15 19.83 15.16 -35.88
CA PHE A 15 18.83 14.55 -36.75
C PHE A 15 17.63 15.48 -36.95
N ASN A 16 17.77 16.54 -37.76
CA ASN A 16 16.67 17.50 -37.98
C ASN A 16 15.73 17.15 -39.14
N PHE A 17 16.13 16.26 -40.05
CA PHE A 17 15.37 15.90 -41.25
C PHE A 17 14.90 17.11 -42.10
N GLY A 18 15.65 18.21 -42.08
CA GLY A 18 15.30 19.46 -42.77
C GLY A 18 14.21 20.28 -42.08
N LEU A 19 13.81 19.92 -40.86
CA LEU A 19 12.84 20.66 -40.06
C LEU A 19 13.51 21.81 -39.28
N ASP A 20 12.77 22.90 -39.04
CA ASP A 20 13.23 24.03 -38.21
C ASP A 20 13.18 23.67 -36.71
N THR A 21 14.35 23.45 -36.12
CA THR A 21 14.54 23.00 -34.74
C THR A 21 14.46 24.12 -33.69
N LYS A 22 14.09 25.35 -34.06
CA LYS A 22 13.92 26.44 -33.07
C LYS A 22 12.86 26.16 -31.99
N THR A 23 11.92 25.27 -32.27
CA THR A 23 10.74 25.03 -31.42
C THR A 23 10.75 23.69 -30.69
N PHE A 24 11.74 22.83 -30.96
CA PHE A 24 11.88 21.51 -30.36
C PHE A 24 13.36 21.09 -30.31
N LYS A 25 13.72 20.21 -29.38
CA LYS A 25 15.08 19.69 -29.24
C LYS A 25 15.19 18.18 -29.46
N ASP A 26 14.06 17.51 -29.53
CA ASP A 26 13.98 16.07 -29.68
C ASP A 26 12.96 15.70 -30.74
N ILE A 27 13.20 14.58 -31.39
CA ILE A 27 12.32 13.98 -32.38
C ILE A 27 12.05 12.54 -31.96
N ALA A 28 10.78 12.15 -31.90
CA ALA A 28 10.43 10.74 -31.87
C ALA A 28 10.37 10.20 -33.30
N LEU A 29 11.16 9.16 -33.58
CA LEU A 29 11.08 8.37 -34.80
C LEU A 29 10.40 7.05 -34.46
N VAL A 30 9.24 6.83 -35.09
CA VAL A 30 8.45 5.60 -34.96
C VAL A 30 8.40 4.89 -36.29
N LYS A 31 8.62 3.59 -36.28
CA LYS A 31 8.58 2.74 -37.47
C LYS A 31 7.72 1.52 -37.19
N LYS A 32 6.83 1.18 -38.11
CA LYS A 32 6.10 -0.08 -38.13
C LYS A 32 5.96 -0.59 -39.56
N GLY A 33 6.45 -1.80 -39.83
CA GLY A 33 6.49 -2.32 -41.20
C GLY A 33 7.30 -1.40 -42.10
N ARG A 34 6.67 -0.84 -43.15
CA ARG A 34 7.30 0.11 -44.08
C ARG A 34 7.06 1.57 -43.71
N ASP A 35 6.10 1.84 -42.83
CA ASP A 35 5.75 3.19 -42.44
C ASP A 35 6.73 3.72 -41.39
N ILE A 36 7.10 4.99 -41.55
CA ILE A 36 7.95 5.74 -40.62
C ILE A 36 7.26 7.08 -40.35
N TRP A 37 7.16 7.42 -39.07
CA TRP A 37 6.66 8.69 -38.58
C TRP A 37 7.75 9.44 -37.83
N ILE A 38 7.72 10.76 -37.99
CA ILE A 38 8.64 11.69 -37.34
C ILE A 38 7.79 12.72 -36.60
N GLN A 39 7.94 12.77 -35.27
CA GLN A 39 7.25 13.71 -34.40
C GLN A 39 8.27 14.63 -33.69
N PRO A 40 8.30 15.93 -34.02
CA PRO A 40 9.06 16.91 -33.24
C PRO A 40 8.43 17.11 -31.85
N LEU A 41 9.11 16.68 -30.80
CA LEU A 41 8.64 16.71 -29.42
C LEU A 41 8.72 18.12 -28.85
N GLY A 42 7.63 18.61 -28.25
CA GLY A 42 7.39 20.03 -27.99
C GLY A 42 6.27 20.63 -28.86
N THR A 43 5.79 19.87 -29.83
CA THR A 43 4.78 20.30 -30.82
C THR A 43 3.75 19.20 -31.06
N GLY A 44 2.59 19.56 -31.63
CA GLY A 44 1.65 18.56 -32.17
C GLY A 44 2.02 18.03 -33.56
N LYS A 45 3.10 18.53 -34.17
CA LYS A 45 3.44 18.22 -35.56
C LYS A 45 3.74 16.74 -35.71
N LEU A 46 3.25 16.14 -36.79
CA LEU A 46 3.49 14.76 -37.14
C LEU A 46 3.71 14.65 -38.65
N PHE A 47 4.80 14.00 -39.01
CA PHE A 47 5.17 13.77 -40.40
C PHE A 47 5.21 12.27 -40.69
N LYS A 48 4.74 11.88 -41.87
CA LYS A 48 4.94 10.55 -42.44
C LYS A 48 6.05 10.61 -43.48
N LEU A 49 6.98 9.69 -43.42
CA LEU A 49 8.01 9.53 -44.45
C LEU A 49 7.42 8.74 -45.62
N GLU A 50 7.41 9.34 -46.80
CA GLU A 50 7.08 8.67 -48.05
C GLU A 50 8.32 8.48 -48.91
N LYS A 51 8.44 7.28 -49.49
CA LYS A 51 9.50 6.93 -50.43
C LYS A 51 8.91 6.87 -51.82
N SER A 52 9.23 7.85 -52.66
CA SER A 52 9.05 7.75 -54.11
C SER A 52 10.26 7.04 -54.73
N LYS A 53 10.18 6.65 -56.02
CA LYS A 53 11.14 5.76 -56.74
C LYS A 53 12.63 5.95 -56.39
N SER A 54 13.07 7.16 -56.07
CA SER A 54 14.44 7.47 -55.64
C SER A 54 14.56 8.61 -54.61
N GLN A 55 13.46 9.14 -54.09
CA GLN A 55 13.47 10.28 -53.17
C GLN A 55 12.62 10.00 -51.93
N TYR A 56 13.07 10.55 -50.80
CA TYR A 56 12.31 10.56 -49.56
C TYR A 56 11.69 11.95 -49.38
N SER A 57 10.43 11.98 -49.00
CA SER A 57 9.68 13.19 -48.69
C SER A 57 9.00 13.05 -47.34
N LEU A 58 9.03 14.10 -46.54
CA LEU A 58 8.27 14.19 -45.30
C LEU A 58 6.96 14.92 -45.55
N ILE A 59 5.86 14.21 -45.37
CA ILE A 59 4.52 14.76 -45.52
C ILE A 59 3.97 15.04 -44.13
N ARG A 60 3.63 16.30 -43.87
CA ARG A 60 2.93 16.67 -42.65
C ARG A 60 1.51 16.12 -42.70
N ILE A 61 1.12 15.33 -41.70
CA ILE A 61 -0.20 14.68 -41.64
C ILE A 61 -1.10 15.25 -40.56
N ASP A 62 -0.57 16.02 -39.61
CA ASP A 62 -1.35 16.72 -38.59
C ASP A 62 -1.84 18.11 -39.06
N SER A 63 -2.85 18.63 -38.36
CA SER A 63 -3.34 20.01 -38.48
C SER A 63 -3.01 20.88 -37.25
N THR A 64 -2.24 20.37 -36.29
CA THR A 64 -2.02 21.03 -35.00
C THR A 64 -1.24 22.33 -35.15
N ILE A 65 -1.78 23.42 -34.61
CA ILE A 65 -1.10 24.74 -34.63
C ILE A 65 -0.41 25.08 -33.31
N HIS A 66 -0.66 24.32 -32.25
CA HIS A 66 -0.13 24.57 -30.91
C HIS A 66 1.18 23.82 -30.65
N SER A 67 2.00 24.43 -29.79
CA SER A 67 3.27 23.89 -29.29
C SER A 67 3.38 24.15 -27.78
N GLY A 68 4.48 23.75 -27.16
CA GLY A 68 4.68 23.91 -25.71
C GLY A 68 4.15 22.73 -24.89
N VAL A 69 3.78 21.63 -25.57
CA VAL A 69 3.34 20.37 -24.97
C VAL A 69 4.25 19.24 -25.38
N ASN A 70 4.16 18.10 -24.69
CA ASN A 70 4.70 16.80 -25.09
C ASN A 70 6.22 16.67 -25.29
N TYR A 71 7.01 17.59 -24.73
CA TYR A 71 8.46 17.43 -24.65
C TYR A 71 8.80 16.11 -23.95
N LYS A 72 9.77 15.35 -24.49
CA LYS A 72 10.26 14.09 -23.89
C LYS A 72 9.16 13.06 -23.60
N SER A 73 8.09 13.05 -24.39
CA SER A 73 7.05 12.02 -24.29
C SER A 73 7.47 10.73 -25.01
N PHE A 74 6.99 9.59 -24.52
CA PHE A 74 7.09 8.34 -25.26
C PHE A 74 6.14 8.36 -26.45
N THR A 75 6.63 8.07 -27.65
CA THR A 75 5.80 7.93 -28.84
C THR A 75 5.99 6.53 -29.41
N PHE A 76 4.90 5.81 -29.62
CA PHE A 76 4.96 4.42 -30.07
C PHE A 76 3.71 4.04 -30.86
N GLN A 77 3.87 3.07 -31.74
CA GLN A 77 2.77 2.50 -32.49
C GLN A 77 2.24 1.23 -31.78
N LEU A 78 0.95 1.19 -31.48
CA LEU A 78 0.25 -0.01 -31.02
C LEU A 78 -0.85 -0.33 -32.04
N ASN A 79 -0.79 -1.52 -32.63
CA ASN A 79 -1.67 -1.89 -33.74
C ASN A 79 -1.64 -0.82 -34.86
N ASP A 80 -2.77 -0.34 -35.33
CA ASP A 80 -2.91 0.70 -36.37
C ASP A 80 -2.86 2.13 -35.82
N THR A 81 -2.70 2.31 -34.51
CA THR A 81 -2.79 3.62 -33.86
C THR A 81 -1.43 4.09 -33.31
N LEU A 82 -1.10 5.36 -33.58
CA LEU A 82 0.07 6.03 -33.00
C LEU A 82 -0.33 6.67 -31.67
N PHE A 83 0.37 6.29 -30.60
CA PHE A 83 0.15 6.79 -29.25
C PHE A 83 1.31 7.65 -28.79
N GLN A 84 0.98 8.57 -27.90
CA GLN A 84 1.92 9.39 -27.16
C GLN A 84 1.56 9.35 -25.68
N TYR A 85 2.55 9.07 -24.84
CA TYR A 85 2.40 8.95 -23.41
C TYR A 85 3.39 9.86 -22.68
N GLY A 86 2.87 10.62 -21.71
CA GLY A 86 3.69 11.41 -20.81
C GLY A 86 4.37 12.62 -21.44
N GLY A 87 5.59 12.90 -21.00
CA GLY A 87 6.38 14.08 -21.33
C GLY A 87 6.14 15.25 -20.36
N ALA A 88 6.46 16.46 -20.81
CA ALA A 88 6.17 17.69 -20.09
C ALA A 88 5.59 18.75 -21.03
N GLY A 89 4.90 19.72 -20.48
CA GLY A 89 4.27 20.80 -21.23
C GLY A 89 3.54 21.77 -20.33
N PHE A 90 3.45 23.05 -20.73
CA PHE A 90 2.79 24.10 -19.95
C PHE A 90 3.14 24.05 -18.44
N TRP A 91 4.44 23.94 -18.14
CA TRP A 91 4.97 23.88 -16.78
C TRP A 91 4.42 22.70 -15.94
N GLN A 92 4.10 21.56 -16.54
CA GLN A 92 3.67 20.36 -15.81
C GLN A 92 4.29 19.09 -16.42
N MET A 93 4.60 18.11 -15.56
CA MET A 93 4.83 16.74 -16.03
C MET A 93 3.49 16.14 -16.44
N ARG A 94 3.50 15.36 -17.52
CA ARG A 94 2.31 14.74 -18.08
C ARG A 94 2.32 13.25 -17.78
N GLY A 95 1.14 12.73 -17.52
CA GLY A 95 0.86 11.30 -17.42
C GLY A 95 -0.36 10.87 -18.23
N ILE A 96 -0.76 11.72 -19.17
CA ILE A 96 -1.87 11.44 -20.07
C ILE A 96 -1.40 10.64 -21.28
N MET A 97 -2.32 9.85 -21.81
CA MET A 97 -2.19 9.14 -23.07
C MET A 97 -2.96 9.92 -24.14
N THR A 98 -2.36 10.11 -25.31
CA THR A 98 -3.01 10.68 -26.49
C THR A 98 -2.79 9.79 -27.69
N TYR A 99 -3.71 9.79 -28.64
CA TYR A 99 -3.55 9.09 -29.91
C TYR A 99 -3.69 10.06 -31.08
N PHE A 100 -2.99 9.81 -32.17
CA PHE A 100 -3.19 10.57 -33.39
C PHE A 100 -4.42 10.06 -34.13
N SER A 101 -5.38 10.94 -34.40
CA SER A 101 -6.61 10.63 -35.11
C SER A 101 -6.46 10.98 -36.59
N PRO A 102 -6.40 9.99 -37.50
CA PRO A 102 -6.35 10.27 -38.94
C PRO A 102 -7.65 10.85 -39.50
N LYS A 103 -8.71 10.97 -38.68
CA LYS A 103 -9.97 11.62 -39.07
C LYS A 103 -9.96 13.12 -38.79
N THR A 104 -9.45 13.53 -37.64
CA THR A 104 -9.39 14.95 -37.23
C THR A 104 -8.04 15.58 -37.56
N HIS A 105 -7.02 14.77 -37.86
CA HIS A 105 -5.62 15.16 -38.05
C HIS A 105 -5.05 15.82 -36.78
N GLU A 106 -5.52 15.42 -35.61
CA GLU A 106 -5.11 15.97 -34.31
C GLU A 106 -4.74 14.86 -33.31
N TRP A 107 -4.04 15.25 -32.25
CA TRP A 107 -3.81 14.41 -31.09
C TRP A 107 -5.00 14.47 -30.13
N GLU A 108 -5.71 13.36 -29.98
CA GLU A 108 -6.89 13.25 -29.13
C GLU A 108 -6.56 12.56 -27.81
N LEU A 109 -7.26 12.93 -26.74
CA LEU A 109 -7.08 12.31 -25.43
C LEU A 109 -7.55 10.86 -25.46
N TYR A 110 -6.66 9.95 -25.06
CA TYR A 110 -7.03 8.57 -24.75
C TYR A 110 -7.31 8.49 -23.25
N PRO A 111 -8.57 8.24 -22.83
CA PRO A 111 -8.94 8.32 -21.43
C PRO A 111 -8.20 7.29 -20.59
N SER A 112 -7.96 7.62 -19.32
CA SER A 112 -7.42 6.72 -18.31
C SER A 112 -8.13 6.90 -16.97
N ASN A 113 -8.15 5.86 -16.14
CA ASN A 113 -8.70 5.92 -14.78
C ASN A 113 -7.92 6.82 -13.82
N THR A 114 -6.62 7.00 -14.06
CA THR A 114 -5.72 7.85 -13.25
C THR A 114 -4.58 8.38 -14.12
N ILE A 115 -3.87 9.39 -13.60
CA ILE A 115 -2.64 9.94 -14.20
C ILE A 115 -1.45 9.20 -13.59
N VAL A 116 -0.59 8.66 -14.46
CA VAL A 116 0.73 8.12 -14.09
C VAL A 116 1.73 8.85 -14.96
N ASN A 117 2.65 9.60 -14.37
CA ASN A 117 3.53 10.48 -15.11
C ASN A 117 4.71 9.70 -15.70
N GLY A 118 5.00 9.95 -16.97
CA GLY A 118 6.15 9.38 -17.67
C GLY A 118 6.99 10.49 -18.29
N TYR A 119 8.31 10.33 -18.28
CA TYR A 119 9.25 11.28 -18.90
C TYR A 119 10.42 10.52 -19.51
N ASP A 120 10.74 10.81 -20.76
CA ASP A 120 11.79 10.16 -21.56
C ASP A 120 12.98 11.11 -21.75
N ASP A 121 13.69 11.40 -20.67
CA ASP A 121 14.89 12.25 -20.70
C ASP A 121 16.17 11.47 -20.39
N TYR A 122 17.30 11.92 -20.92
CA TYR A 122 18.60 11.27 -20.74
C TYR A 122 19.05 11.16 -19.27
N THR A 123 18.51 12.00 -18.39
CA THR A 123 18.90 12.06 -16.97
C THR A 123 17.89 11.42 -16.02
N HIS A 124 16.59 11.52 -16.30
CA HIS A 124 15.52 11.04 -15.44
C HIS A 124 14.53 10.16 -16.22
N PHE A 125 15.03 9.21 -17.03
CA PHE A 125 14.17 8.35 -17.85
C PHE A 125 13.38 7.33 -17.03
N VAL A 126 12.17 7.05 -17.50
CA VAL A 126 11.39 5.89 -17.10
C VAL A 126 11.67 4.76 -18.09
N LYS A 127 12.09 3.59 -17.61
CA LYS A 127 12.18 2.41 -18.46
C LYS A 127 10.77 1.92 -18.77
N TYR A 128 10.47 1.71 -20.05
CA TYR A 128 9.16 1.27 -20.51
C TYR A 128 9.25 0.07 -21.45
N LYS A 129 8.18 -0.74 -21.48
CA LYS A 129 8.03 -1.87 -22.40
C LYS A 129 6.61 -1.91 -22.93
N LEU A 130 6.47 -1.82 -24.25
CA LEU A 130 5.21 -2.08 -24.94
C LEU A 130 5.11 -3.58 -25.26
N ASP A 131 4.08 -4.22 -24.75
CA ASP A 131 3.64 -5.56 -25.11
C ASP A 131 2.51 -5.45 -26.14
N THR A 132 2.86 -5.59 -27.41
CA THR A 132 1.92 -5.41 -28.51
C THR A 132 0.89 -6.53 -28.61
N GLU A 133 1.20 -7.73 -28.11
CA GLU A 133 0.29 -8.87 -28.17
C GLU A 133 -0.81 -8.76 -27.13
N ALA A 134 -0.45 -8.43 -25.88
CA ALA A 134 -1.44 -8.22 -24.82
C ALA A 134 -2.06 -6.81 -24.84
N SER A 135 -1.59 -5.92 -25.73
CA SER A 135 -1.92 -4.49 -25.74
C SER A 135 -1.75 -3.86 -24.37
N LYS A 136 -0.51 -3.93 -23.85
CA LYS A 136 -0.14 -3.40 -22.52
C LYS A 136 1.14 -2.57 -22.57
N LEU A 137 1.19 -1.53 -21.75
CA LEU A 137 2.40 -0.72 -21.53
C LEU A 137 2.86 -0.87 -20.08
N TYR A 138 4.11 -1.28 -19.90
CA TYR A 138 4.75 -1.39 -18.59
C TYR A 138 5.75 -0.26 -18.37
N ILE A 139 5.85 0.25 -17.14
CA ILE A 139 6.84 1.23 -16.74
C ILE A 139 7.41 0.93 -15.35
N THR A 140 8.68 1.29 -15.11
CA THR A 140 9.38 0.99 -13.84
C THR A 140 9.18 2.00 -12.72
N LYS A 141 8.75 3.23 -13.04
CA LYS A 141 8.51 4.31 -12.07
C LYS A 141 7.60 5.38 -12.66
N SER A 142 7.11 6.27 -11.80
CA SER A 142 6.44 7.53 -12.17
C SER A 142 7.24 8.71 -11.63
N LEU A 143 7.05 9.90 -12.20
CA LEU A 143 7.82 11.10 -11.85
C LEU A 143 6.92 12.26 -11.45
N THR A 144 7.36 13.09 -10.52
CA THR A 144 6.63 14.30 -10.11
C THR A 144 7.59 15.44 -9.82
N TYR A 145 7.17 16.69 -10.05
CA TYR A 145 7.91 17.83 -9.50
C TYR A 145 7.72 17.89 -7.99
N ALA A 146 8.81 18.02 -7.25
CA ALA A 146 8.78 18.05 -5.79
C ALA A 146 8.31 19.41 -5.26
N ASN A 147 8.84 20.50 -5.80
CA ASN A 147 8.70 21.84 -5.22
C ASN A 147 8.25 22.90 -6.25
N MET A 148 7.46 22.53 -7.25
CA MET A 148 6.98 23.49 -8.24
C MET A 148 6.10 24.59 -7.59
N PRO A 149 6.25 25.89 -7.91
CA PRO A 149 7.15 26.52 -8.90
C PRO A 149 8.49 27.03 -8.33
N LYS A 150 8.83 26.72 -7.08
CA LYS A 150 10.06 27.19 -6.43
C LYS A 150 11.32 26.68 -7.14
N ASP A 151 11.31 25.40 -7.52
CA ASP A 151 12.36 24.76 -8.32
C ASP A 151 11.78 23.60 -9.15
N PHE A 152 12.61 23.03 -10.02
CA PHE A 152 12.25 21.93 -10.93
C PHE A 152 12.78 20.57 -10.46
N SER A 153 13.05 20.40 -9.16
CA SER A 153 13.48 19.10 -8.62
C SER A 153 12.42 18.03 -8.87
N ILE A 154 12.90 16.83 -9.21
CA ILE A 154 12.06 15.68 -9.57
C ILE A 154 12.12 14.66 -8.43
N ASN A 155 10.94 14.19 -8.01
CA ASN A 155 10.79 13.03 -7.14
C ASN A 155 10.40 11.80 -7.97
N ASP A 156 11.09 10.70 -7.72
CA ASP A 156 10.75 9.38 -8.23
C ASP A 156 9.67 8.74 -7.35
N ILE A 157 8.66 8.15 -8.00
CA ILE A 157 7.71 7.23 -7.37
C ILE A 157 8.09 5.84 -7.84
N ASP A 158 8.85 5.13 -7.01
CA ASP A 158 9.42 3.81 -7.27
C ASP A 158 8.38 2.68 -7.18
N SER A 159 7.40 2.73 -8.08
CA SER A 159 6.40 1.68 -8.29
C SER A 159 6.31 1.35 -9.76
N CYS A 160 6.12 0.06 -10.06
CA CYS A 160 5.88 -0.39 -11.42
C CYS A 160 4.40 -0.23 -11.75
N TYR A 161 4.11 0.15 -13.00
CA TYR A 161 2.74 0.32 -13.46
C TYR A 161 2.51 -0.42 -14.78
N GLU A 162 1.28 -0.88 -14.98
CA GLU A 162 0.78 -1.45 -16.23
C GLU A 162 -0.39 -0.60 -16.72
N PHE A 163 -0.39 -0.19 -17.98
CA PHE A 163 -1.57 0.33 -18.67
C PHE A 163 -2.14 -0.77 -19.57
N ASP A 164 -3.41 -1.11 -19.34
CA ASP A 164 -4.19 -2.03 -20.18
C ASP A 164 -5.00 -1.20 -21.20
N PHE A 165 -4.65 -1.30 -22.47
CA PHE A 165 -5.30 -0.52 -23.54
C PHE A 165 -6.72 -1.00 -23.86
N HIS A 166 -7.10 -2.23 -23.48
CA HIS A 166 -8.47 -2.71 -23.66
C HIS A 166 -9.42 -2.14 -22.60
N LYS A 167 -8.89 -1.85 -21.40
CA LYS A 167 -9.65 -1.33 -20.25
C LYS A 167 -9.43 0.15 -19.99
N ASN A 168 -8.49 0.79 -20.70
CA ASN A 168 -8.10 2.18 -20.50
C ASN A 168 -7.70 2.45 -19.04
N THR A 169 -6.94 1.53 -18.45
CA THR A 169 -6.72 1.48 -17.01
C THR A 169 -5.24 1.29 -16.67
N TRP A 170 -4.69 2.23 -15.90
CA TRP A 170 -3.45 2.08 -15.15
C TRP A 170 -3.68 1.23 -13.89
N THR A 171 -2.80 0.28 -13.67
CA THR A 171 -2.73 -0.58 -12.47
C THR A 171 -1.35 -0.43 -11.83
N ASN A 172 -1.31 -0.15 -10.52
CA ASN A 172 -0.06 -0.24 -9.77
C ASN A 172 0.26 -1.73 -9.50
N LEU A 173 1.39 -2.18 -10.03
CA LEU A 173 1.86 -3.56 -9.93
C LEU A 173 2.55 -3.85 -8.60
N GLY A 174 3.07 -2.82 -7.94
CA GLY A 174 3.77 -2.89 -6.66
C GLY A 174 5.04 -2.03 -6.65
N ALA A 175 5.66 -1.94 -5.47
CA ALA A 175 6.92 -1.22 -5.30
C ALA A 175 8.04 -1.86 -6.15
N THR A 176 8.77 -1.04 -6.89
CA THR A 176 9.89 -1.49 -7.72
C THR A 176 10.97 -2.08 -6.83
N ASN A 177 11.59 -3.18 -7.26
CA ASN A 177 12.60 -3.86 -6.47
C ASN A 177 13.79 -2.91 -6.20
N PRO A 178 14.22 -2.73 -4.93
CA PRO A 178 15.35 -1.86 -4.60
C PRO A 178 16.65 -2.16 -5.36
N GLU A 179 16.93 -3.44 -5.67
CA GLU A 179 18.10 -3.81 -6.47
C GLU A 179 17.95 -3.38 -7.93
N LEU A 180 16.73 -3.46 -8.49
CA LEU A 180 16.46 -2.92 -9.82
C LEU A 180 16.61 -1.39 -9.84
N ILE A 181 16.11 -0.68 -8.82
CA ILE A 181 16.26 0.78 -8.70
C ILE A 181 17.74 1.17 -8.76
N LYS A 182 18.60 0.53 -7.95
CA LYS A 182 20.05 0.78 -7.96
C LYS A 182 20.66 0.55 -9.35
N VAL A 183 20.29 -0.55 -10.00
CA VAL A 183 20.78 -0.90 -11.33
C VAL A 183 20.33 0.11 -12.39
N LEU A 184 19.11 0.64 -12.28
CA LEU A 184 18.57 1.64 -13.22
C LEU A 184 19.21 3.02 -13.03
N GLN A 185 19.49 3.42 -11.79
CA GLN A 185 20.11 4.72 -11.47
C GLN A 185 21.47 4.92 -12.13
N SER A 186 22.26 3.85 -12.31
CA SER A 186 23.54 3.91 -13.02
C SER A 186 23.48 3.30 -14.42
N SER A 187 22.28 3.01 -14.94
CA SER A 187 22.11 2.53 -16.31
C SER A 187 22.25 3.65 -17.33
N ASN A 188 22.66 3.29 -18.54
CA ASN A 188 22.60 4.22 -19.65
C ASN A 188 21.15 4.45 -20.11
N TYR A 189 20.96 5.50 -20.90
CA TYR A 189 19.66 5.86 -21.47
C TYR A 189 19.10 4.76 -22.39
N TYR A 190 19.96 4.14 -23.19
CA TYR A 190 19.55 3.24 -24.28
C TYR A 190 18.86 1.98 -23.79
N ASN A 191 17.86 1.55 -24.58
CA ASN A 191 17.03 0.39 -24.30
C ASN A 191 16.82 -0.42 -25.58
N PHE A 192 16.89 -1.74 -25.46
CA PHE A 192 16.67 -2.66 -26.56
C PHE A 192 15.42 -3.50 -26.26
N ASN A 193 14.41 -3.33 -27.08
CA ASN A 193 13.13 -4.04 -26.98
C ASN A 193 13.20 -5.32 -27.83
N ILE A 194 13.67 -6.42 -27.25
CA ILE A 194 13.90 -7.68 -27.97
C ILE A 194 12.95 -8.75 -27.43
N ASN A 195 12.00 -9.20 -28.25
CA ASN A 195 10.91 -10.09 -27.84
C ASN A 195 10.17 -9.51 -26.61
N ASP A 196 9.98 -10.30 -25.56
CA ASP A 196 9.37 -9.86 -24.29
C ASP A 196 10.35 -9.11 -23.36
N LEU A 197 11.63 -9.01 -23.73
CA LEU A 197 12.66 -8.45 -22.89
C LEU A 197 12.89 -6.97 -23.20
N LEU A 198 13.12 -6.21 -22.14
CA LEU A 198 13.74 -4.89 -22.18
C LEU A 198 15.19 -5.05 -21.71
N ILE A 199 16.14 -4.92 -22.63
CA ILE A 199 17.57 -5.04 -22.35
C ILE A 199 18.17 -3.65 -22.25
N PHE A 200 19.05 -3.45 -21.27
CA PHE A 200 19.73 -2.18 -21.05
C PHE A 200 21.12 -2.44 -20.45
N GLN A 201 21.97 -1.42 -20.49
CA GLN A 201 23.34 -1.53 -20.02
C GLN A 201 23.57 -0.66 -18.79
N ASN A 202 24.32 -1.18 -17.83
CA ASN A 202 24.85 -0.47 -16.69
C ASN A 202 26.38 -0.64 -16.72
N TYR A 203 27.09 0.45 -17.02
CA TYR A 203 28.50 0.43 -17.42
C TYR A 203 28.80 -0.56 -18.55
N LEU A 204 29.44 -1.69 -18.25
CA LEU A 204 29.79 -2.72 -19.24
C LEU A 204 28.93 -3.99 -19.12
N ASP A 205 28.04 -4.04 -18.13
CA ASP A 205 27.17 -5.18 -17.88
C ASP A 205 25.77 -4.93 -18.46
N TYR A 206 25.24 -5.96 -19.11
CA TYR A 206 23.90 -5.95 -19.66
C TYR A 206 22.92 -6.63 -18.71
N TYR A 207 21.75 -6.02 -18.59
CA TYR A 207 20.64 -6.45 -17.75
C TYR A 207 19.38 -6.57 -18.61
N TRP A 208 18.40 -7.30 -18.11
CA TRP A 208 17.14 -7.50 -18.77
C TRP A 208 15.97 -7.39 -17.79
N ILE A 209 14.83 -6.94 -18.28
CA ILE A 209 13.54 -6.93 -17.57
C ILE A 209 12.52 -7.68 -18.43
N ASN A 210 11.78 -8.60 -17.81
CA ASN A 210 10.61 -9.25 -18.35
C ASN A 210 9.39 -8.93 -17.46
N PHE A 211 8.59 -7.95 -17.87
CA PHE A 211 7.41 -7.55 -17.10
C PHE A 211 6.30 -8.62 -17.09
N LYS A 212 6.13 -9.39 -18.17
CA LYS A 212 5.13 -10.47 -18.25
C LYS A 212 5.37 -11.53 -17.17
N LYS A 213 6.64 -11.87 -16.94
CA LYS A 213 7.06 -12.84 -15.91
C LYS A 213 7.33 -12.20 -14.54
N ASN A 214 7.29 -10.87 -14.44
CA ASN A 214 7.77 -10.12 -13.27
C ASN A 214 9.20 -10.51 -12.88
N GLU A 215 10.10 -10.64 -13.85
CA GLU A 215 11.50 -11.05 -13.62
C GLU A 215 12.48 -10.03 -14.19
N PHE A 216 13.60 -9.80 -13.51
CA PHE A 216 14.77 -9.11 -14.07
C PHE A 216 16.06 -9.81 -13.63
N GLY A 217 17.14 -9.58 -14.35
CA GLY A 217 18.44 -10.18 -14.02
C GLY A 217 19.56 -9.69 -14.91
N LYS A 218 20.70 -10.39 -14.83
CA LYS A 218 21.87 -10.16 -15.67
C LYS A 218 21.86 -11.05 -16.91
N ILE A 219 22.51 -10.57 -17.96
CA ILE A 219 22.93 -11.44 -19.07
C ILE A 219 24.10 -12.32 -18.59
N SER A 220 24.16 -13.58 -19.03
CA SER A 220 25.25 -14.50 -18.68
C SER A 220 26.62 -13.91 -19.00
N SER A 221 27.63 -14.18 -18.16
CA SER A 221 28.96 -13.57 -18.31
C SER A 221 29.58 -13.80 -19.69
N THR A 222 29.39 -15.00 -20.27
CA THR A 222 29.86 -15.33 -21.62
C THR A 222 29.22 -14.44 -22.67
N ARG A 223 27.89 -14.31 -22.65
CA ARG A 223 27.17 -13.49 -23.63
C ARG A 223 27.42 -11.99 -23.42
N ASN A 224 27.50 -11.55 -22.16
CA ASN A 224 27.87 -10.18 -21.79
C ASN A 224 29.23 -9.79 -22.39
N ASN A 225 30.21 -10.70 -22.31
CA ASN A 225 31.54 -10.49 -22.89
C ASN A 225 31.52 -10.37 -24.41
N ILE A 226 30.62 -11.08 -25.11
CA ILE A 226 30.43 -10.95 -26.56
C ILE A 226 29.76 -9.61 -26.88
N MET A 227 28.68 -9.27 -26.19
CA MET A 227 27.90 -8.04 -26.43
C MET A 227 28.68 -6.75 -26.15
N LYS A 228 29.65 -6.79 -25.23
CA LYS A 228 30.50 -5.62 -24.95
C LYS A 228 31.60 -5.39 -25.99
N GLN A 229 32.03 -6.38 -26.78
CA GLN A 229 33.13 -6.17 -27.75
C GLN A 229 32.77 -5.13 -28.84
N PRO A 230 31.60 -5.18 -29.50
CA PRO A 230 31.20 -4.15 -30.46
C PRO A 230 31.10 -2.76 -29.84
N TRP A 231 30.69 -2.69 -28.57
CA TRP A 231 30.63 -1.43 -27.84
C TRP A 231 32.04 -0.88 -27.60
N LEU A 232 32.96 -1.72 -27.10
CA LEU A 232 34.33 -1.33 -26.82
C LEU A 232 35.08 -0.93 -28.10
N SER A 233 34.90 -1.65 -29.19
CA SER A 233 35.57 -1.34 -30.46
C SER A 233 35.10 -0.01 -31.06
N LEU A 234 33.84 0.35 -30.83
CA LEU A 234 33.26 1.56 -31.39
C LEU A 234 33.49 2.79 -30.51
N TYR A 235 33.25 2.68 -29.20
CA TYR A 235 33.16 3.82 -28.28
C TYR A 235 34.40 4.06 -27.40
N THR A 236 35.38 3.13 -27.39
CA THR A 236 36.66 3.35 -26.68
C THR A 236 37.59 4.24 -27.52
N THR A 237 37.28 5.54 -27.55
CA THR A 237 38.06 6.55 -28.27
C THR A 237 38.25 7.80 -27.43
N LYS A 238 39.32 8.55 -27.70
CA LYS A 238 39.56 9.88 -27.12
C LYS A 238 38.87 11.00 -27.90
N GLU A 239 38.40 10.70 -29.11
CA GLU A 239 37.67 11.65 -29.95
C GLU A 239 36.27 11.91 -29.37
N SER A 240 35.80 13.16 -29.43
CA SER A 240 34.42 13.47 -29.07
C SER A 240 33.45 12.88 -30.09
N TYR A 241 32.36 12.26 -29.63
CA TYR A 241 31.38 11.63 -30.50
C TYR A 241 29.96 11.76 -29.94
N GLU A 242 29.01 11.73 -30.85
CA GLU A 242 27.61 11.45 -30.56
C GLU A 242 27.34 9.95 -30.72
N SER A 243 26.56 9.40 -29.80
CA SER A 243 26.16 7.99 -29.84
C SER A 243 24.68 7.87 -30.20
N LEU A 244 24.33 6.77 -30.87
CA LEU A 244 22.95 6.32 -31.03
C LEU A 244 22.93 4.80 -30.98
N GLN A 245 22.05 4.23 -30.16
CA GLN A 245 21.92 2.79 -30.05
C GLN A 245 20.45 2.39 -30.13
N PHE A 246 20.14 1.33 -30.86
CA PHE A 246 18.78 0.80 -30.99
C PHE A 246 18.81 -0.65 -31.45
N ASN A 247 17.67 -1.34 -31.40
CA ASN A 247 17.52 -2.67 -31.97
C ASN A 247 16.49 -2.71 -33.09
N LEU A 248 16.70 -3.58 -34.07
CA LEU A 248 15.69 -3.96 -35.06
C LEU A 248 15.55 -5.47 -35.01
N GLY A 249 14.44 -5.95 -34.43
CA GLY A 249 14.31 -7.36 -34.08
C GLY A 249 15.33 -7.74 -33.01
N SER A 250 16.04 -8.85 -33.20
CA SER A 250 17.08 -9.33 -32.27
C SER A 250 18.46 -8.70 -32.48
N THR A 251 18.65 -7.87 -33.51
CA THR A 251 19.94 -7.22 -33.79
C THR A 251 20.01 -5.85 -33.16
N VAL A 252 21.04 -5.62 -32.34
CA VAL A 252 21.38 -4.31 -31.78
C VAL A 252 22.39 -3.63 -32.69
N TYR A 253 22.15 -2.34 -32.94
CA TYR A 253 23.01 -1.45 -33.70
C TYR A 253 23.57 -0.38 -32.77
N LEU A 254 24.89 -0.21 -32.82
CA LEU A 254 25.64 0.82 -32.14
C LEU A 254 26.18 1.77 -33.20
N ILE A 255 25.85 3.05 -33.09
CA ILE A 255 26.25 4.08 -34.04
C ILE A 255 27.09 5.12 -33.31
N LYS A 256 28.21 5.48 -33.93
CA LYS A 256 29.09 6.57 -33.51
C LYS A 256 29.18 7.59 -34.62
N ILE A 257 28.92 8.84 -34.28
CA ILE A 257 28.98 9.97 -35.20
C ILE A 257 30.02 10.95 -34.66
N ILE A 258 31.05 11.21 -35.45
CA ILE A 258 32.12 12.17 -35.12
C ILE A 258 31.97 13.45 -35.96
N GLY A 259 32.83 14.43 -35.70
CA GLY A 259 32.85 15.70 -36.43
C GLY A 259 32.78 15.54 -37.96
N GLY A 260 31.96 16.40 -38.60
CA GLY A 260 31.70 16.31 -40.03
C GLY A 260 30.72 15.20 -40.42
N ASN A 261 29.87 14.74 -39.49
CA ASN A 261 28.83 13.71 -39.70
C ASN A 261 29.37 12.38 -40.23
N LYS A 262 30.63 12.05 -39.91
CA LYS A 262 31.21 10.75 -40.28
C LYS A 262 30.65 9.69 -39.36
N LEU A 263 29.93 8.75 -39.96
CA LEU A 263 29.24 7.67 -39.26
C LEU A 263 30.08 6.39 -39.30
N SER A 264 30.21 5.74 -38.15
CA SER A 264 30.68 4.37 -38.02
C SER A 264 29.67 3.58 -37.20
N TYR A 265 29.54 2.28 -37.46
CA TYR A 265 28.62 1.44 -36.70
C TYR A 265 29.22 0.06 -36.42
N ALA A 266 28.70 -0.56 -35.36
CA ALA A 266 28.91 -1.96 -35.04
C ALA A 266 27.57 -2.59 -34.68
N SER A 267 27.45 -3.90 -34.78
CA SER A 267 26.20 -4.59 -34.45
C SER A 267 26.46 -5.95 -33.83
N TYR A 268 25.51 -6.43 -33.05
CA TYR A 268 25.49 -7.81 -32.55
C TYR A 268 24.06 -8.32 -32.49
N SER A 269 23.91 -9.64 -32.60
CA SER A 269 22.62 -10.31 -32.41
C SER A 269 22.49 -10.81 -30.98
N PHE A 270 21.28 -10.72 -30.43
CA PHE A 270 20.93 -11.20 -29.11
C PHE A 270 19.99 -12.41 -29.20
N ASP A 271 20.25 -13.43 -28.37
CA ASP A 271 19.37 -14.58 -28.20
C ASP A 271 18.95 -14.68 -26.73
N ALA A 272 17.64 -14.78 -26.49
CA ALA A 272 17.02 -14.81 -25.16
C ALA A 272 17.20 -16.14 -24.42
N THR A 273 17.74 -17.18 -25.06
CA THR A 273 17.98 -18.48 -24.43
C THR A 273 19.18 -18.48 -23.45
N GLU A 274 19.95 -17.39 -23.38
CA GLU A 274 21.22 -17.33 -22.64
C GLU A 274 21.21 -16.37 -21.43
N LEU A 275 20.03 -16.17 -20.81
CA LEU A 275 19.88 -15.38 -19.58
C LEU A 275 20.53 -16.09 -18.37
N ASP A 276 21.12 -15.31 -17.46
CA ASP A 276 21.68 -15.87 -16.22
C ASP A 276 20.57 -16.11 -15.19
N GLN A 277 20.07 -17.35 -15.16
CA GLN A 277 19.02 -17.79 -14.25
C GLN A 277 19.39 -17.64 -12.77
N SER A 278 20.69 -17.61 -12.42
CA SER A 278 21.12 -17.49 -11.02
C SER A 278 20.93 -16.09 -10.43
N THR A 279 20.73 -15.09 -11.29
CA THR A 279 20.61 -13.67 -10.90
C THR A 279 19.18 -13.15 -10.88
N VAL A 280 18.21 -14.01 -11.21
CA VAL A 280 16.81 -13.64 -11.39
C VAL A 280 16.21 -13.14 -10.08
N GLN A 281 15.57 -11.99 -10.16
CA GLN A 281 14.81 -11.36 -9.09
C GLN A 281 13.48 -10.80 -9.62
N TYR A 282 12.54 -10.51 -8.73
CA TYR A 282 11.27 -9.91 -9.12
C TYR A 282 11.40 -8.43 -9.47
N VAL A 283 10.76 -7.97 -10.56
CA VAL A 283 10.78 -6.54 -10.97
C VAL A 283 10.14 -5.66 -9.91
N TYR A 284 9.00 -6.09 -9.39
CA TYR A 284 8.26 -5.42 -8.33
C TYR A 284 7.85 -6.44 -7.26
N LYS A 285 7.82 -5.96 -6.01
CA LYS A 285 7.24 -6.73 -4.92
C LYS A 285 5.73 -6.57 -5.01
N VAL A 286 5.02 -7.69 -5.16
CA VAL A 286 3.58 -7.73 -4.91
C VAL A 286 3.41 -7.60 -3.40
N GLU A 287 3.26 -6.36 -2.91
CA GLU A 287 2.87 -6.16 -1.52
C GLU A 287 1.51 -6.82 -1.31
N ASN A 288 1.45 -7.74 -0.34
CA ASN A 288 0.31 -8.54 0.11
C ASN A 288 -0.91 -8.51 -0.85
N PRO A 289 -1.29 -9.62 -1.51
CA PRO A 289 -2.41 -9.66 -2.46
C PRO A 289 -3.69 -8.98 -1.96
N ILE A 290 -3.93 -8.99 -0.64
CA ILE A 290 -5.05 -8.31 0.02
C ILE A 290 -4.92 -6.79 -0.08
N ILE A 291 -3.74 -6.22 0.17
CA ILE A 291 -3.47 -4.78 0.05
C ILE A 291 -3.61 -4.34 -1.41
N GLN A 292 -3.01 -5.08 -2.35
CA GLN A 292 -3.15 -4.76 -3.78
C GLN A 292 -4.61 -4.86 -4.25
N PHE A 293 -5.37 -5.84 -3.77
CA PHE A 293 -6.81 -5.93 -4.00
C PHE A 293 -7.54 -4.70 -3.42
N ILE A 294 -7.23 -4.29 -2.19
CA ILE A 294 -7.85 -3.11 -1.58
C ILE A 294 -7.54 -1.85 -2.40
N PHE A 295 -6.28 -1.58 -2.73
CA PHE A 295 -5.89 -0.38 -3.49
C PHE A 295 -6.48 -0.36 -4.90
N ASN A 296 -6.49 -1.49 -5.62
CA ASN A 296 -6.91 -1.51 -7.01
C ASN A 296 -8.42 -1.75 -7.22
N LYS A 297 -9.09 -2.43 -6.27
CA LYS A 297 -10.49 -2.85 -6.41
C LYS A 297 -11.44 -2.26 -5.37
N VAL A 298 -10.95 -1.75 -4.25
CA VAL A 298 -11.80 -1.24 -3.15
C VAL A 298 -11.71 0.28 -3.03
N ILE A 299 -10.49 0.84 -2.95
CA ILE A 299 -10.26 2.28 -2.75
C ILE A 299 -10.90 3.17 -3.83
N PRO A 300 -10.90 2.82 -5.14
CA PRO A 300 -11.56 3.65 -6.16
C PRO A 300 -13.06 3.87 -5.93
N TYR A 301 -13.71 2.98 -5.16
CA TYR A 301 -15.13 3.08 -4.83
C TYR A 301 -15.39 3.74 -3.46
N PHE A 302 -14.35 3.99 -2.66
CA PHE A 302 -14.42 4.76 -1.41
C PHE A 302 -14.48 6.26 -1.72
N THR A 303 -15.59 6.70 -2.28
CA THR A 303 -15.89 8.12 -2.42
C THR A 303 -16.16 8.75 -1.04
N PRO A 304 -16.03 10.07 -0.88
CA PRO A 304 -16.28 10.74 0.40
C PRO A 304 -17.65 10.38 1.02
N SER A 305 -18.68 10.18 0.19
CA SER A 305 -20.03 9.78 0.63
C SER A 305 -20.09 8.36 1.21
N VAL A 306 -19.35 7.41 0.63
CA VAL A 306 -19.25 6.03 1.14
C VAL A 306 -18.52 6.02 2.49
N SER A 307 -17.44 6.80 2.62
CA SER A 307 -16.68 6.94 3.87
C SER A 307 -17.52 7.53 5.01
N ILE A 308 -18.34 8.55 4.72
CA ILE A 308 -19.25 9.15 5.71
C ILE A 308 -20.31 8.13 6.16
N THR A 309 -20.87 7.36 5.23
CA THR A 309 -21.91 6.35 5.54
C THR A 309 -21.37 5.27 6.49
N LEU A 310 -20.14 4.79 6.25
CA LEU A 310 -19.48 3.81 7.11
C LEU A 310 -19.17 4.37 8.50
N LEU A 311 -18.74 5.63 8.61
CA LEU A 311 -18.52 6.30 9.90
C LEU A 311 -19.82 6.44 10.71
N VAL A 312 -20.93 6.81 10.06
CA VAL A 312 -22.25 6.90 10.71
C VAL A 312 -22.71 5.52 11.19
N ALA A 313 -22.59 4.48 10.34
CA ALA A 313 -22.94 3.12 10.71
C ALA A 313 -22.10 2.60 11.90
N PHE A 314 -20.79 2.89 11.91
CA PHE A 314 -19.90 2.53 13.02
C PHE A 314 -20.26 3.29 14.31
N GLY A 315 -20.59 4.58 14.20
CA GLY A 315 -21.08 5.38 15.32
C GLY A 315 -22.37 4.82 15.93
N ILE A 316 -23.35 4.45 15.10
CA ILE A 316 -24.60 3.81 15.54
C ILE A 316 -24.32 2.47 16.21
N PHE A 317 -23.47 1.63 15.61
CA PHE A 317 -23.06 0.36 16.20
C PHE A 317 -22.43 0.54 17.59
N PHE A 318 -21.53 1.50 17.75
CA PHE A 318 -20.89 1.79 19.03
C PHE A 318 -21.88 2.29 20.09
N ILE A 319 -22.84 3.14 19.70
CA ILE A 319 -23.93 3.60 20.58
C ILE A 319 -24.77 2.41 21.05
N VAL A 320 -25.19 1.52 20.15
CA VAL A 320 -25.98 0.32 20.48
C VAL A 320 -25.18 -0.63 21.38
N TYR A 321 -23.91 -0.87 21.07
CA TYR A 321 -23.03 -1.73 21.87
C TYR A 321 -22.86 -1.20 23.30
N ARG A 322 -22.67 0.12 23.47
CA ARG A 322 -22.57 0.76 24.79
C ARG A 322 -23.88 0.68 25.57
N GLN A 323 -25.03 0.78 24.89
CA GLN A 323 -26.34 0.68 25.54
C GLN A 323 -26.69 -0.74 26.03
N ARG A 324 -26.09 -1.79 25.46
CA ARG A 324 -26.28 -3.18 25.93
C ARG A 324 -25.58 -3.48 27.27
N LYS A 325 -24.61 -2.67 27.69
CA LYS A 325 -23.99 -2.76 29.04
C LYS A 325 -24.78 -1.96 30.10
N LYS A 326 -26.10 -2.14 30.20
CA LYS A 326 -26.92 -1.46 31.24
C LYS A 326 -27.06 -2.29 32.51
N ARG A 327 -26.76 -1.64 33.64
CA ARG A 327 -26.82 -2.07 35.03
C ARG A 327 -28.23 -2.52 35.43
N VAL A 328 -28.33 -3.54 36.31
CA VAL A 328 -29.59 -4.04 36.87
C VAL A 328 -30.42 -2.87 37.46
N PRO A 329 -31.73 -2.77 37.16
CA PRO A 329 -32.60 -1.72 37.70
C PRO A 329 -32.59 -1.69 39.24
N LYS A 330 -32.58 -0.50 39.85
CA LYS A 330 -32.47 -0.32 41.31
C LYS A 330 -33.57 -1.05 42.11
N GLU A 331 -34.78 -1.14 41.57
CA GLU A 331 -35.92 -1.82 42.19
C GLU A 331 -35.73 -3.34 42.27
N VAL A 332 -35.14 -3.95 41.24
CA VAL A 332 -34.83 -5.38 41.20
C VAL A 332 -33.78 -5.71 42.27
N THR A 333 -32.74 -4.87 42.39
CA THR A 333 -31.71 -5.03 43.44
C THR A 333 -32.31 -4.94 44.84
N ALA A 334 -33.26 -4.03 45.09
CA ALA A 334 -33.94 -3.91 46.38
C ALA A 334 -34.74 -5.17 46.74
N ARG A 335 -35.48 -5.75 45.77
CA ARG A 335 -36.27 -6.98 45.97
C ARG A 335 -35.39 -8.21 46.22
N LEU A 336 -34.28 -8.35 45.50
CA LEU A 336 -33.32 -9.44 45.68
C LEU A 336 -32.68 -9.40 47.08
N ASN A 337 -32.35 -8.20 47.55
CA ASN A 337 -31.84 -7.96 48.89
C ASN A 337 -32.88 -8.26 49.97
N TYR A 338 -34.13 -7.83 49.81
CA TYR A 338 -35.22 -8.17 50.73
C TYR A 338 -35.38 -9.69 50.90
N ASN A 339 -35.42 -10.43 49.79
CA ASN A 339 -35.52 -11.89 49.81
C ASN A 339 -34.34 -12.55 50.53
N PHE A 340 -33.12 -12.05 50.33
CA PHE A 340 -31.95 -12.52 51.06
C PHE A 340 -32.14 -12.41 52.57
N TYR A 341 -32.51 -11.22 53.04
CA TYR A 341 -32.61 -10.94 54.47
C TYR A 341 -33.69 -11.77 55.18
N HIS A 342 -34.84 -11.95 54.53
CA HIS A 342 -35.92 -12.79 55.05
C HIS A 342 -35.61 -14.29 55.00
N SER A 343 -34.62 -14.73 54.21
CA SER A 343 -34.15 -16.11 54.21
C SER A 343 -33.23 -16.46 55.39
N LEU A 344 -32.77 -15.46 56.16
CA LEU A 344 -31.87 -15.64 57.29
C LEU A 344 -32.65 -16.04 58.55
N THR A 345 -32.11 -17.01 59.29
CA THR A 345 -32.58 -17.37 60.63
C THR A 345 -32.25 -16.27 61.64
N VAL A 346 -32.88 -16.30 62.81
CA VAL A 346 -32.64 -15.31 63.88
C VAL A 346 -31.15 -15.21 64.24
N ILE A 347 -30.47 -16.35 64.38
CA ILE A 347 -29.03 -16.41 64.67
C ILE A 347 -28.19 -15.84 63.52
N GLU A 348 -28.56 -16.12 62.26
CA GLU A 348 -27.84 -15.59 61.09
C GLU A 348 -28.05 -14.07 60.93
N LYS A 349 -29.23 -13.55 61.25
CA LYS A 349 -29.50 -12.10 61.29
C LYS A 349 -28.68 -11.41 62.36
N GLU A 350 -28.66 -11.96 63.57
CA GLU A 350 -27.86 -11.43 64.68
C GLU A 350 -26.36 -11.42 64.34
N LEU A 351 -25.87 -12.51 63.74
CA LEU A 351 -24.49 -12.62 63.29
C LEU A 351 -24.14 -11.58 62.21
N LEU A 352 -25.03 -11.38 61.22
CA LEU A 352 -24.85 -10.38 60.17
C LEU A 352 -24.88 -8.95 60.72
N GLN A 353 -25.77 -8.67 61.67
CA GLN A 353 -25.89 -7.37 62.32
C GLN A 353 -24.64 -7.03 63.13
N VAL A 354 -24.11 -8.00 63.89
CA VAL A 354 -22.88 -7.84 64.66
C VAL A 354 -21.68 -7.62 63.73
N LEU A 355 -21.56 -8.40 62.64
CA LEU A 355 -20.56 -8.20 61.59
C LEU A 355 -20.61 -6.80 60.98
N TYR A 356 -21.82 -6.29 60.72
CA TYR A 356 -22.03 -4.96 60.17
C TYR A 356 -21.64 -3.85 61.15
N GLN A 357 -22.06 -3.93 62.42
CA GLN A 357 -21.75 -2.92 63.44
C GLN A 357 -20.25 -2.81 63.73
N ASN A 358 -19.52 -3.92 63.79
CA ASN A 358 -18.07 -3.89 63.98
C ASN A 358 -17.35 -3.37 62.73
N HIS A 359 -17.84 -3.72 61.54
CA HIS A 359 -17.33 -3.13 60.30
C HIS A 359 -17.45 -1.60 60.29
N GLN A 360 -18.58 -1.04 60.74
CA GLN A 360 -18.76 0.42 60.85
C GLN A 360 -17.77 1.09 61.81
N LYS A 361 -17.28 0.36 62.83
CA LYS A 361 -16.27 0.83 63.78
C LYS A 361 -14.82 0.61 63.28
N GLY A 362 -14.64 -0.04 62.11
CA GLY A 362 -13.33 -0.43 61.61
C GLY A 362 -12.68 -1.58 62.40
N GLU A 363 -13.46 -2.29 63.22
CA GLU A 363 -12.98 -3.34 64.12
C GLU A 363 -13.26 -4.73 63.55
N SER A 364 -12.34 -5.66 63.81
CA SER A 364 -12.52 -7.08 63.46
C SER A 364 -13.23 -7.84 64.57
N ILE A 365 -14.11 -8.78 64.22
CA ILE A 365 -14.84 -9.57 65.22
C ILE A 365 -14.03 -10.77 65.66
N SER A 366 -13.79 -10.84 66.97
CA SER A 366 -13.14 -12.02 67.56
C SER A 366 -14.01 -13.27 67.47
N THR A 367 -13.33 -14.40 67.31
CA THR A 367 -13.95 -15.73 67.23
C THR A 367 -14.81 -16.08 68.46
N LYS A 368 -14.48 -15.52 69.63
CA LYS A 368 -15.20 -15.70 70.89
C LYS A 368 -16.61 -15.11 70.86
N ILE A 369 -16.75 -13.91 70.29
CA ILE A 369 -18.05 -13.22 70.17
C ILE A 369 -18.95 -13.99 69.20
N ILE A 370 -18.39 -14.41 68.06
CA ILE A 370 -19.12 -15.21 67.07
C ILE A 370 -19.62 -16.51 67.70
N ASN A 371 -18.75 -17.23 68.43
CA ASN A 371 -19.13 -18.50 69.09
C ASN A 371 -20.25 -18.33 70.12
N LYS A 372 -20.34 -17.17 70.77
CA LYS A 372 -21.44 -16.84 71.68
C LYS A 372 -22.76 -16.65 70.94
N ILE A 373 -22.74 -15.96 69.80
CA ILE A 373 -23.94 -15.71 68.96
C ILE A 373 -24.50 -17.01 68.40
N ILE A 374 -23.64 -17.89 67.88
CA ILE A 374 -24.07 -19.18 67.31
C ILE A 374 -24.26 -20.28 68.38
N GLY A 375 -24.13 -19.95 69.68
CA GLY A 375 -24.44 -20.85 70.81
C GLY A 375 -23.49 -22.04 71.00
N VAL A 376 -22.21 -21.91 70.63
CA VAL A 376 -21.20 -22.98 70.70
C VAL A 376 -20.03 -22.69 71.63
N GLN A 377 -20.10 -21.63 72.44
CA GLN A 377 -18.98 -21.19 73.29
C GLN A 377 -18.46 -22.25 74.28
N ASN A 378 -19.33 -23.17 74.72
CA ASN A 378 -18.99 -24.23 75.68
C ASN A 378 -18.63 -25.57 74.99
N LYS A 379 -18.57 -25.61 73.65
CA LYS A 379 -18.19 -26.81 72.88
C LYS A 379 -16.69 -26.85 72.63
N ASP A 380 -16.17 -28.00 72.21
CA ASP A 380 -14.76 -28.15 71.83
C ASP A 380 -14.38 -27.30 70.60
N ILE A 381 -13.09 -27.01 70.45
CA ILE A 381 -12.56 -26.09 69.42
C ILE A 381 -12.90 -26.57 68.00
N LEU A 382 -12.92 -27.89 67.74
CA LEU A 382 -13.23 -28.42 66.41
C LEU A 382 -14.70 -28.17 66.07
N THR A 383 -15.60 -28.43 67.01
CA THR A 383 -17.03 -28.15 66.85
C THR A 383 -17.31 -26.66 66.68
N GLN A 384 -16.62 -25.78 67.42
CA GLN A 384 -16.71 -24.33 67.24
C GLN A 384 -16.27 -23.90 65.83
N ASN A 385 -15.16 -24.44 65.33
CA ASN A 385 -14.64 -24.11 63.99
C ASN A 385 -15.58 -24.56 62.87
N LYS A 386 -16.08 -25.79 62.98
CA LYS A 386 -17.02 -26.36 62.01
C LYS A 386 -18.33 -25.58 61.97
N SER A 387 -18.94 -25.35 63.14
CA SER A 387 -20.22 -24.62 63.23
C SER A 387 -20.12 -23.20 62.66
N ARG A 388 -19.02 -22.47 62.92
CA ARG A 388 -18.80 -21.14 62.31
C ARG A 388 -18.70 -21.20 60.79
N SER A 389 -17.90 -22.14 60.28
CA SER A 389 -17.75 -22.32 58.84
C SER A 389 -19.09 -22.62 58.17
N ASP A 390 -19.91 -23.47 58.79
CA ASP A 390 -21.23 -23.84 58.27
C ASP A 390 -22.19 -22.64 58.21
N HIS A 391 -22.23 -21.81 59.27
CA HIS A 391 -23.07 -20.60 59.28
C HIS A 391 -22.61 -19.57 58.23
N PHE A 392 -21.31 -19.34 58.08
CA PHE A 392 -20.80 -18.41 57.06
C PHE A 392 -21.05 -18.93 55.64
N LEU A 393 -20.86 -20.22 55.40
CA LEU A 393 -21.13 -20.84 54.12
C LEU A 393 -22.61 -20.73 53.76
N LYS A 394 -23.52 -21.01 54.70
CA LYS A 394 -24.97 -20.86 54.51
C LYS A 394 -25.38 -19.43 54.19
N ILE A 395 -24.88 -18.45 54.93
CA ILE A 395 -25.17 -17.03 54.67
C ILE A 395 -24.66 -16.62 53.28
N ASN A 396 -23.43 -17.00 52.92
CA ASN A 396 -22.85 -16.70 51.61
C ASN A 396 -23.62 -17.37 50.47
N GLN A 397 -24.09 -18.60 50.65
CA GLN A 397 -24.93 -19.31 49.68
C GLN A 397 -26.28 -18.60 49.50
N LYS A 398 -26.96 -18.25 50.59
CA LYS A 398 -28.22 -17.49 50.56
C LYS A 398 -28.05 -16.15 49.86
N TYR A 399 -26.93 -15.45 50.12
CA TYR A 399 -26.62 -14.18 49.48
C TYR A 399 -26.39 -14.34 47.97
N LYS A 400 -25.58 -15.33 47.58
CA LYS A 400 -25.29 -15.61 46.17
C LYS A 400 -26.54 -16.01 45.39
N LEU A 401 -27.39 -16.86 45.97
CA LEU A 401 -28.64 -17.29 45.34
C LEU A 401 -29.62 -16.13 45.18
N SER A 402 -29.68 -15.23 46.17
CA SER A 402 -30.62 -14.11 46.16
C SER A 402 -30.16 -12.96 45.29
N THR A 403 -28.86 -12.67 45.20
CA THR A 403 -28.33 -11.45 44.55
C THR A 403 -27.51 -11.69 43.29
N GLN A 404 -27.18 -12.96 42.99
CA GLN A 404 -26.30 -13.39 41.89
C GLN A 404 -24.90 -12.74 41.91
N GLN A 405 -24.48 -12.20 43.07
CA GLN A 405 -23.18 -11.59 43.22
C GLN A 405 -22.05 -12.64 43.19
N PRO A 406 -20.91 -12.33 42.54
CA PRO A 406 -19.83 -13.31 42.35
C PRO A 406 -18.98 -13.52 43.60
N LEU A 407 -18.86 -12.53 44.50
CA LEU A 407 -18.04 -12.62 45.72
C LEU A 407 -18.90 -13.05 46.92
N PRO A 408 -18.30 -13.74 47.91
CA PRO A 408 -18.97 -14.05 49.18
C PRO A 408 -19.25 -12.77 49.98
N LEU A 409 -20.35 -12.78 50.74
CA LEU A 409 -20.74 -11.66 51.61
C LEU A 409 -19.84 -11.55 52.84
N ILE A 410 -19.60 -12.67 53.50
CA ILE A 410 -18.74 -12.79 54.67
C ILE A 410 -17.39 -13.32 54.21
N VAL A 411 -16.35 -12.51 54.47
CA VAL A 411 -14.97 -12.78 54.11
C VAL A 411 -14.16 -13.11 55.36
N LYS A 412 -13.22 -14.05 55.20
CA LYS A 412 -12.31 -14.49 56.25
C LYS A 412 -10.92 -13.91 55.97
N THR A 413 -10.39 -13.13 56.90
CA THR A 413 -9.06 -12.53 56.83
C THR A 413 -8.18 -13.07 57.97
N ARG A 414 -6.86 -13.11 57.77
CA ARG A 414 -5.93 -13.46 58.87
C ARG A 414 -5.77 -12.24 59.76
N ASP A 415 -5.69 -12.46 61.07
CA ASP A 415 -5.44 -11.38 62.02
C ASP A 415 -4.04 -10.77 61.80
N SER A 416 -3.93 -9.44 61.92
CA SER A 416 -2.71 -8.69 61.64
C SER A 416 -1.65 -8.83 62.73
N ILE A 417 -2.05 -9.15 63.96
CA ILE A 417 -1.20 -9.28 65.15
C ILE A 417 -0.85 -10.75 65.39
N ASP A 418 -1.83 -11.67 65.28
CA ASP A 418 -1.61 -13.11 65.41
C ASP A 418 -2.12 -13.87 64.17
N LYS A 419 -1.21 -14.18 63.24
CA LYS A 419 -1.54 -14.90 61.99
C LYS A 419 -2.14 -16.31 62.19
N ARG A 420 -2.16 -16.84 63.43
CA ARG A 420 -2.82 -18.11 63.80
C ARG A 420 -4.33 -17.92 64.02
N GLN A 421 -4.79 -16.69 64.15
CA GLN A 421 -6.18 -16.32 64.34
C GLN A 421 -6.79 -15.76 63.04
N TYR A 422 -8.10 -15.95 62.91
CA TYR A 422 -8.86 -15.47 61.76
C TYR A 422 -9.93 -14.49 62.22
N ASN A 423 -10.00 -13.39 61.51
CA ASN A 423 -11.03 -12.38 61.64
C ASN A 423 -12.06 -12.56 60.53
N TYR A 424 -13.29 -12.19 60.83
CA TYR A 424 -14.41 -12.28 59.91
C TYR A 424 -15.01 -10.89 59.74
N GLY A 425 -15.29 -10.54 58.49
CA GLY A 425 -15.84 -9.25 58.11
C GLY A 425 -16.74 -9.36 56.90
N LEU A 426 -17.25 -8.22 56.45
CA LEU A 426 -18.11 -8.12 55.27
C LEU A 426 -17.31 -7.63 54.06
N GLU A 427 -17.66 -8.12 52.87
CA GLU A 427 -17.08 -7.70 51.60
C GLU A 427 -17.42 -6.22 51.33
N PRO A 428 -16.41 -5.31 51.22
CA PRO A 428 -16.64 -3.88 51.14
C PRO A 428 -17.53 -3.43 49.99
N SER A 429 -17.46 -4.13 48.85
CA SER A 429 -18.25 -3.81 47.66
C SER A 429 -19.78 -3.98 47.85
N TYR A 430 -20.23 -4.66 48.92
CA TYR A 430 -21.64 -4.96 49.19
C TYR A 430 -22.26 -4.15 50.34
N LEU A 431 -21.47 -3.34 51.06
CA LEU A 431 -21.90 -2.65 52.28
C LEU A 431 -23.03 -1.63 52.08
N VAL A 432 -22.98 -0.88 50.98
CA VAL A 432 -23.99 0.15 50.64
C VAL A 432 -25.40 -0.46 50.53
N TYR A 433 -25.48 -1.72 50.12
CA TYR A 433 -26.74 -2.45 50.01
C TYR A 433 -27.19 -3.01 51.36
N LEU A 434 -26.27 -3.55 52.17
CA LEU A 434 -26.55 -4.08 53.52
C LEU A 434 -27.04 -3.01 54.49
N GLU A 435 -26.49 -1.80 54.41
CA GLU A 435 -26.88 -0.68 55.28
C GLU A 435 -28.37 -0.37 55.19
N LYS A 436 -28.90 -0.30 53.96
CA LYS A 436 -30.32 0.00 53.72
C LYS A 436 -31.23 -1.13 54.21
N MET A 437 -30.75 -2.37 54.18
CA MET A 437 -31.49 -3.55 54.64
C MET A 437 -31.56 -3.61 56.17
N ILE A 438 -30.43 -3.39 56.85
CA ILE A 438 -30.37 -3.44 58.32
C ILE A 438 -31.06 -2.23 58.97
N LYS A 439 -31.00 -1.05 58.34
CA LYS A 439 -31.69 0.16 58.84
C LYS A 439 -33.21 0.13 58.63
N SER A 440 -33.72 -0.50 57.57
CA SER A 440 -35.16 -0.57 57.30
C SER A 440 -35.92 -1.50 58.27
N GLU A 441 -35.26 -2.46 58.91
CA GLU A 441 -35.89 -3.27 59.97
C GLU A 441 -35.97 -2.51 61.31
N LYS A 442 -35.02 -1.59 61.59
CA LYS A 442 -35.10 -0.73 62.80
C LYS A 442 -36.32 0.20 62.79
N SER A 443 -36.74 0.69 61.63
CA SER A 443 -37.95 1.54 61.53
C SER A 443 -39.27 0.77 61.56
N LEU A 444 -39.25 -0.56 61.62
CA LEU A 444 -40.44 -1.43 61.67
C LEU A 444 -40.78 -1.91 63.09
N PHE A 445 -39.91 -1.63 64.07
CA PHE A 445 -40.06 -2.04 65.47
C PHE A 445 -39.93 -0.88 66.48
N ASP A 446 -39.75 0.35 66.01
CA ASP A 446 -39.71 1.59 66.82
C ASP A 446 -40.91 2.53 66.53
N GLU A 447 -42.05 2.00 66.06
CA GLU A 447 -43.37 2.67 66.11
C GLU A 447 -44.34 1.92 67.03
#